data_AF-A0A1Y5E523-F1
#
_entry.id   AF-A0A1Y5E523-F1
#
_cell.length_a   1.000
_cell.length_b   1.000
_cell.length_c   1.000
_cell.angle_alpha   90.00
_cell.angle_beta   90.00
_cell.angle_gamma   90.00
#
_symmetry.space_group_name_H-M   'P 1'
#
loop_
_entity.id
_entity.type
_entity.pdbx_description
1 polymer ?
#
loop_
_entity_poly.entity_id
_entity_poly.type
_entity_poly.pdbx_seq_one_letter_code
_entity_poly.pdbx_strand_id
1 'polypeptide(L)'
;MHRLDWSVDQDGYKIIELEGERGLYSGSEPYDGMVRYIVQKGGPKKEYSPMLQNAAIHRELAMLDQSKSGDEEVLSFCGKYGLLEHEMKYGPYTGSGFNYGFRVHPQLGPMPINHIMSIEYFWHLQEQVQSVVAHLDRNDKRAAVHSFNTQWIQSIMQLEHNPRSGKYSYINAPINLNAAIWLLIEQEISGERSWLRCQNCQTWFIPKTKRAVYCRQACKVAWHRKLKQAQNT
;
A
#
# COMPACT_ATOMS: atom_id res chain seq x y z
N MET A 1 16.55 -12.46 -10.25
CA MET A 1 15.26 -11.88 -9.79
C MET A 1 15.43 -11.55 -8.31
N HIS A 2 15.75 -10.30 -7.99
CA HIS A 2 15.82 -9.88 -6.61
C HIS A 2 14.42 -9.93 -6.02
N ARG A 3 14.29 -10.69 -4.95
CA ARG A 3 13.09 -10.85 -4.17
C ARG A 3 12.85 -9.52 -3.45
N LEU A 4 11.87 -8.77 -3.95
CA LEU A 4 11.29 -7.69 -3.16
C LEU A 4 10.45 -8.41 -2.10
N ASP A 5 11.09 -8.70 -0.97
CA ASP A 5 10.47 -9.42 0.12
C ASP A 5 9.86 -8.38 1.06
N TRP A 6 8.57 -8.10 0.85
CA TRP A 6 7.78 -7.41 1.87
C TRP A 6 7.46 -8.41 2.95
N SER A 7 7.45 -7.97 4.21
CA SER A 7 7.09 -8.85 5.32
C SER A 7 5.90 -8.31 6.10
N VAL A 8 5.05 -9.24 6.53
CA VAL A 8 3.91 -8.96 7.40
C VAL A 8 4.14 -9.65 8.73
N ASP A 9 3.88 -8.92 9.83
CA ASP A 9 3.87 -9.49 11.17
C ASP A 9 2.70 -10.46 11.33
N GLN A 10 2.98 -11.74 11.59
CA GLN A 10 1.93 -12.76 11.72
C GLN A 10 1.15 -12.65 13.05
N ASP A 11 1.69 -11.97 14.07
CA ASP A 11 0.93 -11.66 15.28
C ASP A 11 0.06 -10.41 15.11
N GLY A 12 0.29 -9.68 14.01
CA GLY A 12 -0.45 -8.51 13.58
C GLY A 12 0.13 -7.20 14.11
N TYR A 13 -0.74 -6.21 14.21
CA TYR A 13 -0.39 -4.82 14.52
C TYR A 13 -1.26 -4.33 15.69
N LYS A 14 -0.81 -3.26 16.34
CA LYS A 14 -1.59 -2.54 17.36
C LYS A 14 -1.38 -1.04 17.19
N ILE A 15 -2.32 -0.25 17.69
CA ILE A 15 -2.14 1.19 17.81
C ILE A 15 -1.68 1.51 19.23
N ILE A 16 -0.69 2.38 19.34
CA ILE A 16 -0.21 2.95 20.59
C ILE A 16 -0.30 4.48 20.51
N GLU A 17 -0.46 5.13 21.64
CA GLU A 17 -0.45 6.59 21.73
C GLU A 17 0.82 7.02 22.43
N LEU A 18 1.49 8.01 21.87
CA LEU A 18 2.73 8.57 22.40
C LEU A 18 2.61 10.08 22.44
N GLU A 19 3.24 10.72 23.41
CA GLU A 19 3.36 12.18 23.42
C GLU A 19 4.18 12.63 22.21
N GLY A 20 3.63 13.54 21.41
CA GLY A 20 4.31 14.08 20.25
C GLY A 20 5.58 14.82 20.66
N GLU A 21 6.75 14.35 20.20
CA GLU A 21 7.97 15.12 20.40
C GLU A 21 7.96 16.37 19.51
N ARG A 22 8.25 17.53 20.11
CA ARG A 22 8.46 18.78 19.36
C ARG A 22 9.52 18.55 18.27
N GLY A 23 9.12 18.67 17.01
CA GLY A 23 10.06 18.80 15.88
C GLY A 23 10.16 17.62 14.92
N LEU A 24 9.32 16.58 15.02
CA LEU A 24 9.39 15.43 14.11
C LEU A 24 8.64 15.59 12.77
N TYR A 25 7.82 16.63 12.61
CA TYR A 25 7.23 16.99 11.32
C TYR A 25 7.94 18.21 10.75
N SER A 26 8.59 18.05 9.59
CA SER A 26 9.31 19.12 8.90
C SER A 26 8.36 20.25 8.49
N GLY A 27 8.36 21.34 9.25
CA GLY A 27 7.80 22.63 8.82
C GLY A 27 6.44 23.04 9.40
N SER A 28 5.86 22.28 10.32
CA SER A 28 4.69 22.74 11.09
C SER A 28 5.06 22.97 12.55
N GLU A 29 4.34 23.90 13.19
CA GLU A 29 4.53 24.28 14.59
C GLU A 29 4.59 23.05 15.51
N PRO A 30 5.35 23.11 16.63
CA PRO A 30 5.43 22.01 17.58
C PRO A 30 4.04 21.53 17.96
N TYR A 31 3.71 20.30 17.58
CA TYR A 31 2.46 19.66 17.96
C TYR A 31 2.56 19.21 19.41
N ASP A 32 1.88 19.92 20.31
CA ASP A 32 1.75 19.57 21.72
C ASP A 32 0.48 18.69 21.86
N GLY A 33 0.64 17.38 21.65
CA GLY A 33 -0.48 16.45 21.65
C GLY A 33 -0.08 14.99 21.50
N MET A 34 -1.02 14.10 21.82
CA MET A 34 -0.83 12.65 21.64
C MET A 34 -0.88 12.30 20.15
N VAL A 35 0.14 11.58 19.67
CA VAL A 35 0.21 11.05 18.31
C VAL A 35 -0.03 9.54 18.37
N ARG A 36 -0.83 9.04 17.43
CA ARG A 36 -1.22 7.63 17.38
C ARG A 36 -0.38 6.91 16.35
N TYR A 37 0.21 5.79 16.75
CA TYR A 37 1.13 5.03 15.93
C TYR A 37 0.70 3.58 15.77
N ILE A 38 0.73 3.09 14.53
CA ILE A 38 0.59 1.69 14.18
C ILE A 38 1.95 1.02 14.38
N VAL A 39 2.01 0.01 15.24
CA VAL A 39 3.23 -0.76 15.52
C VAL A 39 3.03 -2.25 15.33
N GLN A 40 4.10 -2.91 14.89
CA GLN A 40 4.19 -4.36 14.82
C GLN A 40 4.13 -4.98 16.23
N LYS A 41 3.46 -6.12 16.38
CA LYS A 41 3.42 -6.85 17.66
C LYS A 41 4.70 -7.65 17.95
N GLY A 42 5.54 -7.87 16.93
CA GLY A 42 6.84 -8.53 17.07
C GLY A 42 6.83 -10.02 16.78
N GLY A 43 5.78 -10.53 16.10
CA GLY A 43 5.65 -11.93 15.75
C GLY A 43 6.52 -12.38 14.59
N PRO A 44 6.43 -13.67 14.22
CA PRO A 44 7.10 -14.21 13.03
C PRO A 44 6.75 -13.40 11.78
N LYS A 45 7.73 -13.20 10.91
CA LYS A 45 7.55 -12.46 9.65
C LYS A 45 7.20 -13.42 8.52
N LYS A 46 6.19 -13.07 7.73
CA LYS A 46 5.86 -13.76 6.48
C LYS A 46 6.21 -12.88 5.30
N GLU A 47 7.14 -13.36 4.48
CA GLU A 47 7.53 -12.70 3.23
C GLU A 47 6.49 -12.91 2.14
N TYR A 48 6.24 -11.86 1.35
CA TYR A 48 5.34 -11.92 0.21
C TYR A 48 5.64 -10.82 -0.83
N SER A 49 5.07 -10.96 -2.03
CA SER A 49 5.18 -9.96 -3.10
C SER A 49 3.80 -9.36 -3.39
N PRO A 50 3.48 -8.13 -2.91
CA PRO A 50 2.19 -7.48 -3.08
C PRO A 50 1.78 -7.40 -4.55
N MET A 51 2.70 -7.01 -5.43
CA MET A 51 2.42 -6.86 -6.87
C MET A 51 2.09 -8.18 -7.59
N LEU A 52 2.45 -9.33 -7.02
CA LEU A 52 2.15 -10.65 -7.60
C LEU A 52 0.93 -11.30 -6.94
N GLN A 53 0.83 -11.17 -5.62
CA GLN A 53 -0.19 -11.86 -4.83
C GLN A 53 -1.48 -11.04 -4.70
N ASN A 54 -1.38 -9.71 -4.70
CA ASN A 54 -2.51 -8.82 -4.57
C ASN A 54 -2.31 -7.50 -5.34
N ALA A 55 -2.40 -7.59 -6.66
CA ALA A 55 -2.18 -6.43 -7.53
C ALA A 55 -3.33 -5.40 -7.55
N ALA A 56 -4.32 -5.54 -6.65
CA ALA A 56 -5.38 -4.56 -6.43
C ALA A 56 -5.34 -3.92 -5.04
N ILE A 57 -4.22 -4.06 -4.33
CA ILE A 57 -4.03 -3.47 -3.00
C ILE A 57 -4.30 -1.96 -2.96
N HIS A 58 -3.94 -1.21 -4.01
CA HIS A 58 -4.20 0.23 -4.11
C HIS A 58 -5.70 0.55 -4.12
N ARG A 59 -6.51 -0.31 -4.74
CA ARG A 59 -7.98 -0.20 -4.71
C ARG A 59 -8.55 -0.53 -3.34
N GLU A 60 -8.00 -1.53 -2.65
CA GLU A 60 -8.41 -1.85 -1.27
C GLU A 60 -8.06 -0.72 -0.30
N LEU A 61 -6.90 -0.08 -0.45
CA LEU A 61 -6.51 1.09 0.33
C LEU A 61 -7.45 2.28 0.07
N ALA A 62 -7.72 2.60 -1.20
CA ALA A 62 -8.65 3.68 -1.58
C ALA A 62 -10.08 3.50 -1.04
N MET A 63 -10.46 2.27 -0.73
CA MET A 63 -11.78 1.92 -0.22
C MET A 63 -11.93 2.10 1.29
N LEU A 64 -10.84 2.24 2.04
CA LEU A 64 -10.92 2.59 3.46
C LEU A 64 -11.59 3.97 3.58
N ASP A 65 -12.50 4.10 4.52
CA ASP A 65 -13.28 5.32 4.73
C ASP A 65 -13.08 5.79 6.15
N GLN A 66 -12.20 6.76 6.39
CA GLN A 66 -11.89 7.24 7.74
C GLN A 66 -13.14 7.59 8.59
N SER A 67 -14.23 8.03 7.95
CA SER A 67 -15.47 8.38 8.66
C SER A 67 -16.26 7.18 9.18
N LYS A 68 -16.05 5.99 8.58
CA LYS A 68 -16.73 4.73 8.93
C LYS A 68 -15.78 3.67 9.48
N SER A 69 -14.51 3.83 9.20
CA SER A 69 -13.44 2.87 9.43
C SER A 69 -12.72 3.30 10.69
N GLY A 70 -12.91 2.53 11.75
CA GLY A 70 -12.12 2.68 12.96
C GLY A 70 -10.70 2.14 12.79
N ASP A 71 -9.95 2.19 13.87
CA ASP A 71 -8.61 1.60 13.98
C ASP A 71 -8.55 0.13 13.52
N GLU A 72 -9.64 -0.61 13.71
CA GLU A 72 -9.75 -2.02 13.32
C GLU A 72 -9.52 -2.24 11.82
N GLU A 73 -10.00 -1.34 10.96
CA GLU A 73 -9.81 -1.49 9.52
C GLU A 73 -8.37 -1.18 9.10
N VAL A 74 -7.75 -0.17 9.72
CA VAL A 74 -6.32 0.14 9.54
C VAL A 74 -5.48 -1.05 9.97
N LEU A 75 -5.76 -1.61 11.15
CA LEU A 75 -5.06 -2.78 11.68
C LEU A 75 -5.31 -4.03 10.83
N SER A 76 -6.51 -4.19 10.27
CA SER A 76 -6.84 -5.28 9.33
C SER A 76 -6.07 -5.14 8.02
N PHE A 77 -6.00 -3.93 7.46
CA PHE A 77 -5.19 -3.64 6.27
C PHE A 77 -3.71 -3.93 6.53
N CYS A 78 -3.16 -3.43 7.64
CA CYS A 78 -1.78 -3.71 8.04
C CYS A 78 -1.56 -5.20 8.33
N GLY A 79 -2.50 -5.89 8.96
CA GLY A 79 -2.42 -7.35 9.20
C GLY A 79 -2.42 -8.17 7.90
N LYS A 80 -3.00 -7.63 6.82
CA LYS A 80 -3.03 -8.28 5.51
C LYS A 80 -1.79 -7.96 4.67
N TYR A 81 -1.27 -6.73 4.74
CA TYR A 81 -0.26 -6.22 3.81
C TYR A 81 1.03 -5.69 4.45
N GLY A 82 1.03 -5.47 5.75
CA GLY A 82 2.09 -4.76 6.45
C GLY A 82 1.90 -3.24 6.45
N LEU A 83 2.91 -2.53 6.96
CA LEU A 83 2.91 -1.07 6.98
C LEU A 83 3.16 -0.51 5.57
N LEU A 84 2.57 0.65 5.26
CA LEU A 84 2.75 1.29 3.95
C LEU A 84 4.21 1.70 3.71
N GLU A 85 4.91 2.08 4.77
CA GLU A 85 6.32 2.39 4.70
C GLU A 85 7.15 1.32 5.37
N HIS A 86 8.29 1.07 4.75
CA HIS A 86 9.42 0.38 5.31
C HIS A 86 10.59 1.32 5.05
N GLU A 87 11.30 1.73 6.09
CA GLU A 87 12.49 2.54 5.85
C GLU A 87 13.53 1.67 5.12
N MET A 88 14.18 2.26 4.12
CA MET A 88 15.36 1.66 3.53
C MET A 88 16.37 1.39 4.64
N LYS A 89 16.98 0.20 4.64
CA LYS A 89 18.29 0.05 5.28
C LYS A 89 19.24 0.96 4.52
N TYR A 90 19.31 2.24 4.87
CA TYR A 90 20.43 3.06 4.45
C TYR A 90 21.67 2.34 4.99
N GLY A 91 22.53 1.87 4.07
CA GLY A 91 23.83 1.33 4.44
C GLY A 91 24.58 2.33 5.32
N PRO A 92 25.62 1.90 6.06
CA PRO A 92 26.32 2.76 7.01
C PRO A 92 26.80 4.04 6.32
N TYR A 93 26.04 5.13 6.47
CA TYR A 93 26.42 6.44 5.96
C TYR A 93 27.47 6.99 6.91
N THR A 94 28.72 6.77 6.53
CA THR A 94 29.89 7.38 7.15
C THR A 94 29.97 8.83 6.68
N GLY A 95 29.39 9.76 7.44
CA GLY A 95 29.69 11.18 7.30
C GLY A 95 28.46 12.06 7.18
N SER A 96 28.13 12.74 8.29
CA SER A 96 27.44 14.02 8.33
C SER A 96 26.19 14.19 7.44
N GLY A 97 25.04 13.76 7.95
CA GLY A 97 23.75 14.18 7.39
C GLY A 97 22.61 13.27 7.83
N PHE A 98 21.94 13.65 8.92
CA PHE A 98 20.70 13.06 9.45
C PHE A 98 20.75 11.53 9.67
N ASN A 99 20.98 11.13 10.92
CA ASN A 99 20.78 9.75 11.38
C ASN A 99 19.28 9.40 11.30
N TYR A 100 18.83 8.96 10.14
CA TYR A 100 17.53 8.33 9.95
C TYR A 100 17.52 6.87 10.45
N GLY A 101 18.55 6.37 11.14
CA GLY A 101 18.71 4.92 11.39
C GLY A 101 17.91 4.32 12.56
N PHE A 102 17.51 5.13 13.55
CA PHE A 102 16.70 4.68 14.69
C PHE A 102 15.94 5.88 15.25
N ARG A 103 14.61 5.78 15.35
CA ARG A 103 13.83 6.67 16.21
C ARG A 103 13.90 6.06 17.60
N VAL A 104 14.75 6.61 18.45
CA VAL A 104 14.68 6.31 19.88
C VAL A 104 13.55 7.17 20.43
N HIS A 105 12.33 6.68 20.35
CA HIS A 105 11.26 7.29 21.12
C HIS A 105 11.52 6.97 22.60
N PRO A 106 11.53 7.96 23.53
CA PRO A 106 11.90 7.75 24.93
C PRO A 106 11.12 6.64 25.60
N GLN A 107 9.85 6.48 25.22
CA GLN A 107 8.93 5.48 25.78
C GLN A 107 9.02 4.10 25.11
N LEU A 108 9.58 3.99 23.90
CA LEU A 108 9.64 2.73 23.14
C LEU A 108 11.05 2.12 23.10
N GLY A 109 12.04 2.85 23.59
CA GLY A 109 13.43 2.47 23.45
C GLY A 109 13.88 2.48 21.98
N PRO A 110 15.01 1.83 21.66
CA PRO A 110 15.47 1.70 20.29
C PRO A 110 14.54 0.76 19.51
N MET A 111 13.55 1.32 18.82
CA MET A 111 12.81 0.60 17.81
C MET A 111 13.33 0.96 16.42
N PRO A 112 13.53 -0.02 15.53
CA PRO A 112 13.85 0.29 14.15
C PRO A 112 12.62 0.95 13.50
N ILE A 113 12.85 2.02 12.73
CA ILE A 113 11.80 2.94 12.24
C ILE A 113 10.78 2.21 11.34
N ASN A 114 11.20 1.14 10.68
CA ASN A 114 10.33 0.26 9.89
C ASN A 114 9.28 -0.52 10.71
N HIS A 115 9.22 -0.35 12.03
CA HIS A 115 8.24 -0.99 12.91
C HIS A 115 7.09 -0.08 13.32
N ILE A 116 7.11 1.20 12.91
CA ILE A 116 6.13 2.19 13.34
C ILE A 116 5.68 3.11 12.20
N MET A 117 4.41 3.48 12.18
CA MET A 117 3.80 4.43 11.24
C MET A 117 2.76 5.27 11.97
N SER A 118 2.73 6.60 11.81
CA SER A 118 1.64 7.39 12.41
C SER A 118 0.33 7.13 11.67
N ILE A 119 -0.78 7.13 12.40
CA ILE A 119 -2.10 6.90 11.82
C ILE A 119 -2.49 8.06 10.88
N GLU A 120 -2.08 9.28 11.23
CA GLU A 120 -2.33 10.48 10.43
C GLU A 120 -1.62 10.38 9.08
N TYR A 121 -0.39 9.86 9.06
CA TYR A 121 0.32 9.62 7.83
C TYR A 121 -0.28 8.49 7.00
N PHE A 122 -0.75 7.41 7.64
CA PHE A 122 -1.49 6.34 6.96
C PHE A 122 -2.72 6.91 6.24
N TRP A 123 -3.53 7.72 6.93
CA TRP A 123 -4.71 8.35 6.36
C TRP A 123 -4.36 9.34 5.25
N HIS A 124 -3.31 10.13 5.41
CA HIS A 124 -2.83 11.01 4.36
C HIS A 124 -2.48 10.26 3.06
N LEU A 125 -1.74 9.15 3.16
CA LEU A 125 -1.44 8.30 2.00
C LEU A 125 -2.70 7.68 1.40
N GLN A 126 -3.63 7.26 2.26
CA GLN A 126 -4.90 6.68 1.85
C GLN A 126 -5.74 7.68 1.04
N GLU A 127 -5.87 8.93 1.50
CA GLU A 127 -6.59 10.00 0.81
C GLU A 127 -5.99 10.30 -0.57
N GLN A 128 -4.65 10.33 -0.67
CA GLN A 128 -3.96 10.52 -1.94
C GLN A 128 -4.30 9.39 -2.92
N VAL A 129 -4.22 8.14 -2.46
CA VAL A 129 -4.55 6.97 -3.28
C VAL A 129 -6.04 6.96 -3.66
N GLN A 130 -6.93 7.31 -2.74
CA GLN A 130 -8.37 7.42 -2.98
C GLN A 130 -8.68 8.47 -4.05
N SER A 131 -8.04 9.62 -4.01
CA SER A 131 -8.21 10.70 -4.99
C SER A 131 -7.91 10.20 -6.41
N VAL A 132 -6.76 9.56 -6.62
CA VAL A 132 -6.37 9.01 -7.93
C VAL A 132 -7.33 7.91 -8.39
N VAL A 133 -7.65 6.99 -7.49
CA VAL A 133 -8.59 5.87 -7.75
C VAL A 133 -9.98 6.39 -8.13
N ALA A 134 -10.48 7.44 -7.49
CA ALA A 134 -11.77 8.03 -7.83
C ALA A 134 -11.79 8.61 -9.27
N HIS A 135 -10.67 9.18 -9.74
CA HIS A 135 -10.55 9.59 -11.14
C HIS A 135 -10.51 8.40 -12.11
N LEU A 136 -9.80 7.33 -11.75
CA LEU A 136 -9.77 6.09 -12.53
C LEU A 136 -11.17 5.46 -12.65
N ASP A 137 -11.96 5.43 -11.58
CA ASP A 137 -13.32 4.88 -11.57
C ASP A 137 -14.29 5.69 -12.44
N ARG A 138 -14.08 7.00 -12.54
CA ARG A 138 -14.81 7.90 -13.46
C ARG A 138 -14.30 7.83 -14.91
N ASN A 139 -13.28 7.01 -15.18
CA ASN A 139 -12.59 6.94 -16.47
C ASN A 139 -11.99 8.30 -16.90
N ASP A 140 -11.62 9.16 -15.94
CA ASP A 140 -10.96 10.45 -16.17
C ASP A 140 -9.44 10.30 -16.03
N LYS A 141 -8.82 9.75 -17.08
CA LYS A 141 -7.38 9.50 -17.10
C LYS A 141 -6.54 10.76 -16.93
N ARG A 142 -7.00 11.91 -17.45
CA ARG A 142 -6.23 13.16 -17.40
C ARG A 142 -6.10 13.64 -15.96
N ALA A 143 -7.20 13.65 -15.20
CA ALA A 143 -7.17 14.04 -13.79
C ALA A 143 -6.44 13.01 -12.92
N ALA A 144 -6.54 11.71 -13.25
CA ALA A 144 -5.76 10.67 -12.58
C ALA A 144 -4.25 10.89 -12.74
N VAL A 145 -3.77 11.15 -13.97
CA VAL A 145 -2.35 11.47 -14.24
C VAL A 145 -1.91 12.73 -13.49
N HIS A 146 -2.73 13.78 -13.50
CA HIS A 146 -2.40 15.00 -12.77
C HIS A 146 -2.24 14.75 -11.27
N SER A 147 -3.21 14.05 -10.66
CA SER A 147 -3.19 13.72 -9.23
C SER A 147 -2.07 12.75 -8.85
N PHE A 148 -1.70 11.83 -9.75
CA PHE A 148 -0.56 10.94 -9.57
C PHE A 148 0.78 11.72 -9.57
N ASN A 149 0.92 12.68 -10.49
CA ASN A 149 2.16 13.44 -10.65
C ASN A 149 2.42 14.47 -9.54
N THR A 150 1.47 14.73 -8.63
CA THR A 150 1.70 15.56 -7.45
C THR A 150 2.35 14.79 -6.29
N GLN A 151 2.55 13.48 -6.45
CA GLN A 151 3.00 12.58 -5.39
C GLN A 151 4.50 12.29 -5.48
N TRP A 152 5.13 12.18 -4.31
CA TRP A 152 6.53 11.82 -4.20
C TRP A 152 6.65 10.33 -3.94
N ILE A 153 7.01 9.57 -4.98
CA ILE A 153 7.10 8.11 -4.90
C ILE A 153 8.56 7.73 -4.70
N GLN A 154 8.88 7.19 -3.52
CA GLN A 154 10.22 6.67 -3.27
C GLN A 154 10.41 5.34 -4.04
N SER A 155 11.47 5.23 -4.83
CA SER A 155 11.76 4.01 -5.58
C SER A 155 13.26 3.88 -5.84
N ILE A 156 13.76 2.66 -6.09
CA ILE A 156 15.16 2.41 -6.46
C ILE A 156 15.20 1.98 -7.92
N MET A 157 16.05 2.65 -8.72
CA MET A 157 16.44 2.11 -10.01
C MET A 157 17.45 0.98 -9.81
N GLN A 158 17.11 -0.22 -10.26
CA GLN A 158 18.00 -1.38 -10.26
C GLN A 158 18.45 -1.70 -11.69
N LEU A 159 19.72 -2.05 -11.86
CA LEU A 159 20.24 -2.55 -13.14
C LEU A 159 20.09 -4.07 -13.16
N GLU A 160 19.24 -4.60 -14.03
CA GLU A 160 19.05 -6.04 -14.21
C GLU A 160 19.76 -6.52 -15.47
N HIS A 161 20.57 -7.58 -15.33
CA HIS A 161 21.20 -8.27 -16.46
C HIS A 161 20.26 -9.36 -16.98
N ASN A 162 19.94 -9.32 -18.27
CA ASN A 162 19.17 -10.37 -18.93
C ASN A 162 20.12 -11.47 -19.45
N PRO A 163 20.14 -12.67 -18.84
CA PRO A 163 21.10 -13.71 -19.20
C PRO A 163 20.86 -14.29 -20.59
N ARG A 164 19.67 -14.13 -21.17
CA ARG A 164 19.36 -14.63 -22.52
C ARG A 164 19.86 -13.70 -23.61
N SER A 165 19.80 -12.38 -23.39
CA SER A 165 20.19 -11.39 -24.40
C SER A 165 21.56 -10.77 -24.15
N GLY A 166 22.14 -10.96 -22.96
CA GLY A 166 23.38 -10.32 -22.52
C GLY A 166 23.24 -8.80 -22.28
N LYS A 167 22.02 -8.26 -22.37
CA LYS A 167 21.76 -6.83 -22.21
C LYS A 167 21.43 -6.49 -20.76
N TYR A 168 21.79 -5.28 -20.35
CA TYR A 168 21.36 -4.69 -19.10
C TYR A 168 20.13 -3.80 -19.34
N SER A 169 19.19 -3.80 -18.41
CA SER A 169 18.03 -2.92 -18.39
C SER A 169 17.83 -2.33 -17.01
N TYR A 170 17.42 -1.07 -16.94
CA TYR A 170 16.98 -0.46 -15.69
C TYR A 170 15.54 -0.90 -15.38
N ILE A 171 15.31 -1.38 -14.17
CA ILE A 171 13.98 -1.67 -13.63
C ILE A 171 13.73 -0.74 -12.46
N ASN A 172 12.51 -0.22 -12.36
CA ASN A 172 12.10 0.52 -11.17
C ASN A 172 11.57 -0.46 -10.12
N ALA A 173 12.27 -0.54 -8.99
CA ALA A 173 11.95 -1.45 -7.91
C ALA A 173 11.37 -0.68 -6.71
N PRO A 174 10.13 -0.99 -6.28
CA PRO A 174 9.55 -0.35 -5.10
C PRO A 174 10.31 -0.76 -3.84
N ILE A 175 10.63 0.21 -2.99
CA ILE A 175 11.38 -0.02 -1.74
C ILE A 175 10.51 -0.35 -0.54
N ASN A 176 9.22 -0.05 -0.63
CA ASN A 176 8.23 -0.25 0.41
C ASN A 176 6.84 -0.48 -0.22
N LEU A 177 5.84 -0.75 0.62
CA LEU A 177 4.49 -1.09 0.16
C LEU A 177 3.80 0.09 -0.53
N ASN A 178 4.03 1.31 -0.04
CA ASN A 178 3.54 2.56 -0.64
C ASN A 178 4.05 2.72 -2.07
N ALA A 179 5.36 2.56 -2.30
CA ALA A 179 5.95 2.56 -3.63
C ALA A 179 5.33 1.50 -4.57
N ALA A 180 5.08 0.29 -4.04
CA ALA A 180 4.44 -0.77 -4.81
C ALA A 180 2.99 -0.43 -5.19
N ILE A 181 2.24 0.19 -4.27
CA ILE A 181 0.88 0.70 -4.49
C ILE A 181 0.89 1.74 -5.62
N TRP A 182 1.82 2.70 -5.60
CA TRP A 182 1.93 3.70 -6.64
C TRP A 182 2.29 3.11 -8.02
N LEU A 183 3.19 2.13 -8.09
CA LEU A 183 3.47 1.42 -9.35
C LEU A 183 2.23 0.67 -9.89
N LEU A 184 1.39 0.11 -9.01
CA LEU A 184 0.14 -0.52 -9.44
C LEU A 184 -0.88 0.50 -9.97
N ILE A 185 -0.91 1.71 -9.40
CA ILE A 185 -1.71 2.83 -9.90
C ILE A 185 -1.19 3.28 -11.28
N GLU A 186 0.13 3.39 -11.46
CA GLU A 186 0.75 3.72 -12.75
C GLU A 186 0.35 2.72 -13.84
N GLN A 187 0.44 1.41 -13.56
CA GLN A 187 0.03 0.34 -14.47
C GLN A 187 -1.45 0.43 -14.85
N GLU A 188 -2.28 0.94 -13.95
CA GLU A 188 -3.70 1.13 -14.22
C GLU A 188 -3.97 2.39 -15.06
N ILE A 189 -3.28 3.49 -14.77
CA ILE A 189 -3.34 4.73 -15.56
C ILE A 189 -2.91 4.47 -17.01
N SER A 190 -1.76 3.82 -17.21
CA SER A 190 -1.20 3.48 -18.52
C SER A 190 -2.08 2.52 -19.31
N GLY A 191 -2.99 1.81 -18.63
CA GLY A 191 -3.86 0.81 -19.21
C GLY A 191 -3.16 -0.52 -19.49
N GLU A 192 -1.94 -0.71 -18.97
CA GLU A 192 -1.30 -2.03 -18.94
C GLU A 192 -2.15 -3.05 -18.18
N ARG A 193 -2.89 -2.59 -17.17
CA ARG A 193 -3.88 -3.38 -16.44
C ARG A 193 -5.15 -2.55 -16.26
N SER A 194 -6.31 -3.15 -16.50
CA SER A 194 -7.59 -2.57 -16.04
C SER A 194 -8.10 -3.45 -14.92
N TRP A 195 -8.40 -2.88 -13.76
CA TRP A 195 -8.97 -3.65 -12.65
C TRP A 195 -10.48 -3.46 -12.62
N LEU A 196 -11.21 -4.57 -12.51
CA LEU A 196 -12.66 -4.57 -12.27
C LEU A 196 -12.97 -5.27 -10.96
N ARG A 197 -14.00 -4.81 -10.26
CA ARG A 197 -14.49 -5.48 -9.05
C ARG A 197 -15.55 -6.52 -9.42
N CYS A 198 -15.37 -7.76 -8.96
CA CYS A 198 -16.31 -8.83 -9.26
C CYS A 198 -17.65 -8.60 -8.57
N GLN A 199 -18.75 -8.60 -9.33
CA GLN A 199 -20.10 -8.41 -8.78
C GLN A 199 -20.53 -9.47 -7.74
N ASN A 200 -19.97 -10.68 -7.79
CA ASN A 200 -20.32 -11.75 -6.85
C ASN A 200 -19.49 -11.75 -5.56
N CYS A 201 -18.16 -11.81 -5.68
CA CYS A 201 -17.27 -11.99 -4.53
C CYS A 201 -16.55 -10.71 -4.10
N GLN A 202 -16.79 -9.59 -4.78
CA GLN A 202 -16.21 -8.27 -4.50
C GLN A 202 -14.68 -8.19 -4.61
N THR A 203 -14.02 -9.26 -5.07
CA THR A 203 -12.59 -9.30 -5.36
C THR A 203 -12.28 -8.58 -6.66
N TRP A 204 -11.20 -7.81 -6.66
CA TRP A 204 -10.64 -7.16 -7.85
C TRP A 204 -9.98 -8.17 -8.79
N PHE A 205 -10.11 -7.98 -10.11
CA PHE A 205 -9.51 -8.85 -11.13
C PHE A 205 -9.19 -8.09 -12.42
N ILE A 206 -8.22 -8.59 -13.20
CA ILE A 206 -7.94 -8.10 -14.55
C ILE A 206 -8.88 -8.83 -15.53
N PRO A 207 -9.73 -8.11 -16.27
CA PRO A 207 -10.68 -8.73 -17.18
C PRO A 207 -9.97 -9.29 -18.41
N LYS A 208 -10.29 -10.54 -18.75
CA LYS A 208 -9.82 -11.16 -20.00
C LYS A 208 -10.49 -10.56 -21.26
N THR A 209 -11.65 -9.93 -21.08
CA THR A 209 -12.43 -9.30 -22.16
C THR A 209 -13.05 -8.01 -21.66
N LYS A 210 -13.30 -7.04 -22.55
CA LYS A 210 -13.93 -5.74 -22.20
C LYS A 210 -15.30 -5.86 -21.51
N ARG A 211 -15.99 -7.00 -21.65
CA ARG A 211 -17.32 -7.26 -21.07
C ARG A 211 -17.28 -8.15 -19.82
N ALA A 212 -16.09 -8.45 -19.29
CA ALA A 212 -16.00 -9.33 -18.13
C ALA A 212 -16.48 -8.60 -16.86
N VAL A 213 -17.44 -9.20 -16.16
CA VAL A 213 -18.04 -8.64 -14.92
C VAL A 213 -17.73 -9.51 -13.69
N TYR A 214 -17.19 -10.70 -13.91
CA TYR A 214 -16.89 -11.68 -12.87
C TYR A 214 -15.44 -12.14 -12.98
N CYS A 215 -14.79 -12.34 -11.83
CA CYS A 215 -13.38 -12.76 -11.78
C CYS A 215 -13.17 -14.17 -12.34
N ARG A 216 -14.16 -15.07 -12.20
CA ARG A 216 -14.11 -16.48 -12.62
C ARG A 216 -15.50 -16.98 -13.01
N GLN A 217 -15.56 -18.03 -13.82
CA GLN A 217 -16.81 -18.67 -14.22
C GLN A 217 -17.64 -19.15 -13.01
N ALA A 218 -16.98 -19.65 -11.96
CA ALA A 218 -17.65 -20.04 -10.72
C ALA A 218 -18.43 -18.87 -10.07
N CYS A 219 -17.85 -17.66 -10.05
CA CYS A 219 -18.53 -16.47 -9.54
C CYS A 219 -19.73 -16.06 -10.40
N LYS A 220 -19.60 -16.15 -11.73
CA LYS A 220 -20.72 -15.91 -12.65
C LYS A 220 -21.89 -16.86 -12.39
N VAL A 221 -21.62 -18.17 -12.27
CA VAL A 221 -22.65 -19.18 -12.01
C VAL A 221 -23.31 -18.96 -10.65
N ALA A 222 -22.52 -18.70 -9.60
CA ALA A 222 -23.04 -18.44 -8.26
C ALA A 222 -23.96 -17.20 -8.23
N TRP A 223 -23.57 -16.11 -8.90
CA TRP A 223 -24.41 -14.91 -9.03
C TRP A 223 -25.75 -15.20 -9.70
N HIS A 224 -25.74 -15.88 -10.84
CA HIS A 224 -27.00 -16.23 -11.52
C HIS A 224 -27.90 -17.15 -10.70
N ARG A 225 -27.34 -18.03 -9.86
CA ARG A 225 -28.13 -18.83 -8.90
C ARG A 225 -28.81 -17.95 -7.86
N LYS A 226 -28.09 -16.98 -7.28
CA LYS A 226 -28.65 -16.00 -6.33
C LYS A 226 -29.80 -15.21 -6.97
N LEU A 227 -29.63 -14.74 -8.21
CA LEU A 227 -30.68 -14.01 -8.94
C LEU A 227 -31.93 -14.88 -9.16
N LYS A 228 -31.78 -16.15 -9.53
CA LYS A 228 -32.90 -17.07 -9.69
C LYS A 228 -33.62 -17.36 -8.37
N GLN A 229 -32.88 -17.50 -7.27
CA GLN A 229 -33.47 -17.69 -5.94
C GLN A 229 -34.27 -16.46 -5.52
N ALA A 230 -33.74 -15.26 -5.74
CA ALA A 230 -34.41 -14.00 -5.41
C ALA A 230 -35.69 -13.76 -6.26
N GLN A 231 -35.80 -14.36 -7.44
CA GLN A 231 -37.00 -14.27 -8.29
C GLN A 231 -38.13 -15.21 -7.85
N ASN A 232 -37.81 -16.22 -7.03
CA ASN A 232 -38.77 -17.23 -6.57
C ASN A 232 -39.28 -16.97 -5.15
N THR A 233 -38.82 -15.89 -4.51
CA THR A 233 -39.29 -15.33 -3.24
C THR A 233 -40.11 -14.10 -3.50
#